data_AF-W4M0K9-F1
#
_entry.id   AF-W4M0K9-F1
#
_cell.length_a   1.000
_cell.length_b   1.000
_cell.length_c   1.000
_cell.angle_alpha   90.00
_cell.angle_beta   90.00
_cell.angle_gamma   90.00
#
_symmetry.space_group_name_H-M   'P 1'
#
loop_
_entity.id
_entity.type
_entity.pdbx_description
1 polymer ?
#
loop_
_entity_poly.entity_id
_entity_poly.type
_entity_poly.pdbx_seq_one_letter_code
_entity_poly.pdbx_strand_id
1 'polypeptide(L)'
;MVRARDFVDARLYPTEEDVVQDAFRHLLRARPDLRIRLAVHRYETESLSAAKAASLAGVSWAQMKDILMEHQVPLRLGAETLEEAEQEAQALRAFFQDPA
;
A
#
# COMPACT_ATOMS: atom_id res chain seq x y z
N MET A 1 -24.43 -3.11 -21.26
CA MET A 1 -23.26 -2.78 -20.41
C MET A 1 -23.81 -2.40 -19.05
N VAL A 2 -23.37 -3.10 -18.00
CA VAL A 2 -23.79 -2.80 -16.61
C VAL A 2 -22.99 -1.60 -16.11
N ARG A 3 -23.64 -0.69 -15.36
CA ARG A 3 -23.06 0.51 -14.75
C ARG A 3 -23.22 0.45 -13.23
N ALA A 4 -22.40 1.22 -12.50
CA ALA A 4 -22.46 1.26 -11.03
C ALA A 4 -23.87 1.67 -10.53
N ARG A 5 -24.50 2.68 -11.16
CA ARG A 5 -25.89 3.06 -10.88
C ARG A 5 -26.89 1.90 -10.88
N ASP A 6 -26.71 0.91 -11.75
CA ASP A 6 -27.67 -0.19 -11.91
C ASP A 6 -27.73 -1.04 -10.62
N PHE A 7 -26.64 -1.09 -9.84
CA PHE A 7 -26.58 -1.76 -8.54
C PHE A 7 -27.23 -0.95 -7.41
N VAL A 8 -27.16 0.38 -7.48
CA VAL A 8 -27.77 1.28 -6.51
C VAL A 8 -29.28 1.32 -6.70
N ASP A 9 -29.73 1.41 -7.96
CA ASP A 9 -31.16 1.36 -8.32
C ASP A 9 -31.80 0.04 -7.87
N ALA A 10 -31.05 -1.07 -7.99
CA ALA A 10 -31.44 -2.39 -7.49
C ALA A 10 -31.33 -2.54 -5.95
N ARG A 11 -30.88 -1.49 -5.23
CA ARG A 11 -30.66 -1.49 -3.76
C ARG A 11 -29.67 -2.55 -3.26
N LEU A 12 -28.70 -2.94 -4.10
CA LEU A 12 -27.64 -3.88 -3.74
C LEU A 12 -26.46 -3.20 -3.05
N TYR A 13 -26.25 -1.92 -3.37
CA TYR A 13 -25.24 -1.06 -2.73
C TYR A 13 -25.86 0.27 -2.32
N PRO A 14 -25.31 0.95 -1.29
CA PRO A 14 -25.81 2.24 -0.84
C PRO A 14 -25.49 3.37 -1.82
N THR A 15 -24.31 3.34 -2.44
CA THR A 15 -23.83 4.38 -3.37
C THR A 15 -23.06 3.78 -4.53
N GLU A 16 -22.88 4.54 -5.62
CA GLU A 16 -22.02 4.13 -6.74
C GLU A 16 -20.56 4.01 -6.31
N GLU A 17 -20.11 4.81 -5.33
CA GLU A 17 -18.75 4.74 -4.79
C GLU A 17 -18.51 3.40 -4.09
N ASP A 18 -19.48 2.89 -3.32
CA ASP A 18 -19.36 1.57 -2.68
C ASP A 18 -19.20 0.44 -3.71
N VAL A 19 -19.89 0.54 -4.86
CA VAL A 19 -19.76 -0.40 -5.98
C VAL A 19 -18.34 -0.32 -6.57
N VAL A 20 -17.82 0.88 -6.80
CA VAL A 20 -16.48 1.10 -7.36
C VAL A 20 -15.40 0.59 -6.41
N GLN A 21 -15.50 0.88 -5.11
CA GLN A 21 -14.58 0.39 -4.10
C GLN A 21 -14.56 -1.14 -4.05
N ASP A 22 -15.73 -1.78 -4.13
CA ASP A 22 -15.79 -3.23 -4.15
C ASP A 22 -15.28 -3.84 -5.45
N ALA A 23 -15.53 -3.18 -6.59
CA ALA A 23 -14.96 -3.55 -7.87
C ALA A 23 -13.43 -3.47 -7.86
N PHE A 24 -12.82 -2.44 -7.24
CA PHE A 24 -11.37 -2.36 -7.07
C PHE A 24 -10.82 -3.48 -6.19
N ARG A 25 -11.50 -3.83 -5.08
CA ARG A 25 -11.09 -4.98 -4.26
C ARG A 25 -11.08 -6.27 -5.07
N HIS A 26 -12.11 -6.50 -5.89
CA HIS A 26 -12.18 -7.66 -6.76
C HIS A 26 -11.14 -7.62 -7.88
N LEU A 27 -10.91 -6.47 -8.50
CA LEU A 27 -9.88 -6.26 -9.52
C LEU A 27 -8.50 -6.61 -8.97
N LEU A 28 -8.13 -6.05 -7.81
CA LEU A 28 -6.81 -6.27 -7.21
C LEU A 28 -6.61 -7.70 -6.72
N ARG A 29 -7.70 -8.41 -6.37
CA ARG A 29 -7.65 -9.86 -6.06
C ARG A 29 -7.50 -10.71 -7.31
N ALA A 30 -8.24 -10.39 -8.36
CA ALA A 30 -8.23 -11.14 -9.63
C ALA A 30 -6.98 -10.86 -10.47
N ARG A 31 -6.33 -9.71 -10.27
CA ARG A 31 -5.16 -9.25 -11.01
C ARG A 31 -4.02 -8.86 -10.06
N PRO A 32 -3.35 -9.86 -9.44
CA PRO A 32 -2.19 -9.61 -8.59
C PRO A 32 -1.09 -8.82 -9.29
N ASP A 33 -0.94 -8.95 -10.62
CA ASP A 33 -0.02 -8.18 -11.44
C ASP A 33 -0.29 -6.66 -11.37
N LEU A 34 -1.55 -6.25 -11.42
CA LEU A 34 -1.93 -4.85 -11.27
C LEU A 34 -1.72 -4.35 -9.84
N ARG A 35 -2.00 -5.21 -8.86
CA ARG A 35 -1.81 -4.90 -7.44
C ARG A 35 -0.34 -4.64 -7.10
N ILE A 36 0.57 -5.46 -7.63
CA ILE A 36 2.02 -5.27 -7.47
C ILE A 36 2.46 -3.96 -8.13
N ARG A 37 2.09 -3.72 -9.39
CA ARG A 37 2.46 -2.47 -10.09
C ARG A 37 1.94 -1.23 -9.37
N LEU A 38 0.73 -1.28 -8.83
CA LEU A 38 0.19 -0.18 -8.03
C LEU A 38 0.99 0.03 -6.75
N ALA A 39 1.40 -1.05 -6.08
CA ALA A 39 2.23 -0.95 -4.88
C ALA A 39 3.61 -0.34 -5.17
N VAL A 40 4.25 -0.73 -6.28
CA VAL A 40 5.52 -0.14 -6.74
C VAL A 40 5.34 1.35 -7.03
N HIS A 41 4.31 1.72 -7.79
CA HIS A 41 4.05 3.12 -8.13
C HIS A 41 3.86 3.99 -6.87
N ARG A 42 3.05 3.54 -5.91
CA ARG A 42 2.82 4.30 -4.66
C ARG A 42 4.05 4.30 -3.76
N TYR A 43 4.88 3.27 -3.81
CA TYR A 43 6.18 3.29 -3.13
C TYR A 43 7.05 4.42 -3.67
N GLU A 44 7.16 4.56 -4.99
CA GLU A 44 7.96 5.61 -5.62
C GLU A 44 7.42 7.01 -5.32
N THR A 45 6.10 7.21 -5.44
CA THR A 45 5.50 8.57 -5.46
C THR A 45 4.99 9.07 -4.11
N GLU A 46 4.62 8.20 -3.17
CA GLU A 46 3.94 8.59 -1.92
C GLU A 46 4.80 8.37 -0.66
N SER A 47 6.12 8.19 -0.82
CA SER A 47 7.04 7.90 0.29
C SER A 47 6.62 6.72 1.18
N LEU A 48 5.94 5.71 0.61
CA LEU A 48 5.55 4.54 1.38
C LEU A 48 6.79 3.76 1.84
N SER A 49 6.73 3.23 3.05
CA SER A 49 7.73 2.26 3.51
C SER A 49 7.62 0.94 2.73
N ALA A 50 8.72 0.19 2.64
CA ALA A 50 8.74 -1.10 1.96
C ALA A 50 7.75 -2.10 2.58
N ALA A 51 7.53 -2.03 3.89
CA ALA A 51 6.53 -2.86 4.59
C ALA A 51 5.09 -2.51 4.16
N LYS A 52 4.79 -1.22 3.97
CA LYS A 52 3.46 -0.77 3.54
C LYS A 52 3.21 -1.12 2.07
N ALA A 53 4.24 -1.00 1.22
CA ALA A 53 4.20 -1.49 -0.15
C ALA A 53 3.98 -3.02 -0.22
N ALA A 54 4.66 -3.80 0.62
CA ALA A 54 4.48 -5.25 0.70
C ALA A 54 3.03 -5.64 1.07
N SER A 55 2.47 -4.98 2.09
CA SER A 55 1.08 -5.17 2.49
C SER A 55 0.10 -4.82 1.35
N LEU A 56 0.33 -3.71 0.66
CA LEU A 56 -0.47 -3.30 -0.49
C LEU A 56 -0.36 -4.30 -1.64
N ALA A 57 0.84 -4.83 -1.93
CA ALA A 57 1.07 -5.84 -2.95
C ALA A 57 0.51 -7.23 -2.57
N GLY A 58 0.30 -7.50 -1.28
CA GLY A 58 -0.13 -8.81 -0.79
C GLY A 58 0.99 -9.84 -0.78
N VAL A 59 2.22 -9.40 -0.55
CA VAL A 59 3.43 -10.24 -0.53
C VAL A 59 4.19 -10.05 0.77
N SER A 60 5.14 -10.94 1.06
CA SER A 60 6.05 -10.75 2.20
C SER A 60 7.00 -9.57 1.96
N TRP A 61 7.58 -9.03 3.03
CA TRP A 61 8.58 -7.95 2.92
C TRP A 61 9.79 -8.38 2.08
N ALA A 62 10.26 -9.62 2.22
CA ALA A 62 11.37 -10.16 1.44
C ALA A 62 11.04 -10.16 -0.07
N GLN A 63 9.86 -10.68 -0.45
CA GLN A 63 9.39 -10.65 -1.83
C GLN A 63 9.23 -9.23 -2.37
N MET A 64 8.76 -8.30 -1.55
CA MET A 64 8.62 -6.90 -1.97
C MET A 64 9.98 -6.27 -2.30
N LYS A 65 11.05 -6.61 -1.56
CA LYS A 65 12.40 -6.15 -1.90
C LYS A 65 12.85 -6.65 -3.25
N ASP A 66 12.64 -7.93 -3.51
CA ASP A 66 13.00 -8.54 -4.81
C ASP A 66 12.24 -7.85 -5.95
N ILE A 67 10.94 -7.62 -5.78
CA ILE A 67 10.10 -6.88 -6.73
C ILE A 67 10.64 -5.46 -6.96
N LEU A 68 10.95 -4.70 -5.91
CA LEU A 68 11.48 -3.33 -6.07
C LEU A 68 12.81 -3.33 -6.85
N MET A 69 13.70 -4.29 -6.56
CA MET A 69 14.97 -4.43 -7.28
C MET A 69 14.75 -4.79 -8.75
N GLU A 70 13.85 -5.73 -9.05
CA GLU A 70 13.48 -6.11 -10.43
C GLU A 70 12.91 -4.92 -11.21
N HIS A 71 12.15 -4.05 -10.54
CA HIS A 71 11.59 -2.83 -11.12
C HIS A 71 12.58 -1.65 -11.14
N GLN A 72 13.86 -1.87 -10.79
CA GLN A 72 14.90 -0.85 -10.73
C GLN A 72 14.57 0.32 -9.77
N VAL A 73 13.71 0.05 -8.78
CA VAL A 73 13.31 1.04 -7.78
C VAL A 73 14.29 0.96 -6.61
N PRO A 74 14.97 2.07 -6.25
CA PRO A 74 15.93 2.06 -5.16
C PRO A 74 15.21 1.77 -3.84
N LEU A 75 15.78 0.85 -3.07
CA LEU A 75 15.29 0.56 -1.72
C LEU A 75 15.63 1.75 -0.81
N ARG A 76 14.60 2.40 -0.27
CA ARG A 76 14.71 3.28 0.89
C ARG A 76 15.07 2.44 2.11
N LEU A 77 16.36 2.32 2.38
CA LEU A 77 16.91 1.62 3.53
C LEU A 77 17.30 2.67 4.58
N GLY A 78 16.50 2.75 5.65
CA GLY A 78 16.68 3.74 6.71
C GLY A 78 16.15 5.12 6.34
N ALA A 79 16.40 6.07 7.22
CA ALA A 79 16.06 7.46 7.05
C ALA A 79 16.78 8.08 5.85
N GLU A 80 16.05 8.84 5.03
CA GLU A 80 16.64 9.60 3.92
C GLU A 80 17.43 10.81 4.43
N THR A 81 17.07 11.30 5.63
CA THR A 81 17.69 12.48 6.25
C THR A 81 18.13 12.22 7.69
N LEU A 82 19.07 13.05 8.18
CA LEU A 82 19.48 13.01 9.58
C LEU A 82 18.30 13.29 10.53
N GLU A 83 17.39 14.18 10.12
CA GLU A 83 16.20 14.54 10.90
C GLU A 83 15.24 13.35 11.03
N GLU A 84 14.96 12.63 9.94
CA GLU A 84 14.18 11.39 9.98
C GLU A 84 14.85 10.33 10.87
N ALA A 85 16.19 10.21 10.79
CA ALA A 85 16.94 9.26 11.62
C ALA A 85 16.83 9.60 13.11
N GLU A 86 16.90 10.88 13.46
CA GLU A 86 16.72 11.37 14.83
C GLU A 86 15.30 11.12 15.32
N GLN A 87 14.28 11.39 14.50
CA GLN A 87 12.87 11.14 14.83
C GLN A 87 12.60 9.66 15.09
N GLU A 88 13.09 8.76 14.23
CA GLU A 88 12.97 7.31 14.44
C GLU A 88 13.66 6.86 15.74
N ALA A 89 14.88 7.34 15.99
CA ALA A 89 15.62 7.01 17.21
C ALA A 89 14.90 7.52 18.47
N GLN A 90 14.29 8.70 18.40
CA GLN A 90 13.56 9.30 19.51
C GLN A 90 12.24 8.57 19.79
N ALA A 91 11.51 8.17 18.75
CA ALA A 91 10.31 7.34 18.88
C ALA A 91 10.61 5.98 19.53
N LEU A 92 11.70 5.32 19.12
CA LEU A 92 12.15 4.07 19.74
C LEU A 92 12.52 4.27 21.21
N ARG A 93 13.30 5.32 21.54
CA ARG A 93 13.65 5.63 22.94
C ARG A 93 12.42 5.85 23.80
N ALA A 94 11.42 6.59 23.30
CA ALA A 94 10.18 6.84 24.02
C ALA A 94 9.41 5.55 24.29
N PHE A 95 9.28 4.67 23.29
CA PHE A 95 8.63 3.36 23.45
C PHE A 95 9.27 2.49 24.53
N PHE A 96 10.60 2.47 24.63
CA PHE A 96 11.31 1.68 25.64
C PHE A 96 11.37 2.35 27.02
N GLN A 97 11.06 3.65 27.13
CA GLN A 97 11.01 4.36 28.41
C GLN A 97 9.64 4.25 29.09
N ASP A 98 8.57 4.03 28.33
CA ASP A 98 7.23 3.81 28.85
C ASP A 98 6.53 2.69 28.05
N PRO A 99 6.86 1.41 28.32
CA PRO A 99 6.20 0.30 27.67
C PRO A 99 4.76 0.23 28.18
N ALA A 100 3.82 0.52 27.27
CA ALA A 100 2.37 0.42 27.51
C ALA A 100 1.95 -0.94 28.10
#